data_AF-A0A926DNQ0-F1
#
_entry.id   AF-A0A926DNQ0-F1
#
_cell.length_a   1.000
_cell.length_b   1.000
_cell.length_c   1.000
_cell.angle_alpha   90.00
_cell.angle_beta   90.00
_cell.angle_gamma   90.00
#
_symmetry.space_group_name_H-M   'P 1'
#
loop_
_entity.id
_entity.type
_entity.pdbx_description
1 polymer ?
#
loop_
_entity_poly.entity_id
_entity_poly.type
_entity_poly.pdbx_seq_one_letter_code
_entity_poly.pdbx_strand_id
1 'polypeptide(L)'
;MAKNVEFKEFSDEQVVSLAQAGDTSAMEHIVSKYTEFVKKRSGPYFLAGAEREDLIQEGLIGLYKAVKSFDGGKRANFKTFAEVCIVRQMITAVKTSTRKKNNPLNHYISIHGTDNGTVEDNVYDRFIDSQNINPESIMIEKENARGMEFEISKLLSDFENKVLGFYLSGVSYKEIAAYLNKEPKAVDNALTRIKKKIEKYIAGE
;
A
#
# COMPACT_ATOMS: atom_id res chain seq x y z
N MET A 1 26.60 -31.05 -21.97
CA MET A 1 25.34 -30.87 -22.74
C MET A 1 24.72 -32.20 -23.20
N ALA A 2 24.74 -33.28 -22.39
CA ALA A 2 24.40 -34.64 -22.88
C ALA A 2 23.25 -35.38 -22.16
N LYS A 3 22.53 -34.75 -21.20
CA LYS A 3 21.51 -35.45 -20.39
C LYS A 3 20.04 -35.09 -20.68
N ASN A 4 19.76 -34.12 -21.55
CA ASN A 4 18.39 -33.65 -21.82
C ASN A 4 17.58 -34.53 -22.79
N VAL A 5 18.20 -35.57 -23.36
CA VAL A 5 17.57 -36.43 -24.37
C VAL A 5 16.81 -37.60 -23.74
N GLU A 6 17.25 -38.12 -22.58
CA GLU A 6 16.68 -39.31 -21.95
C GLU A 6 15.26 -39.11 -21.40
N PHE A 7 14.91 -37.91 -20.92
CA PHE A 7 13.62 -37.67 -20.28
C PHE A 7 12.49 -37.22 -21.24
N LYS A 8 12.77 -37.02 -22.54
CA LYS A 8 11.76 -36.54 -23.51
C LYS A 8 10.61 -37.52 -23.74
N GLU A 9 10.86 -38.81 -23.56
CA GLU A 9 9.87 -39.88 -23.75
C GLU A 9 9.08 -40.21 -22.47
N PHE A 10 9.50 -39.65 -21.33
CA PHE A 10 8.85 -39.87 -20.04
C PHE A 10 7.71 -38.87 -19.84
N SER A 11 6.62 -39.33 -19.22
CA SER A 11 5.58 -38.44 -18.70
C SER A 11 6.12 -37.58 -17.55
N ASP A 12 5.48 -36.43 -17.31
CA ASP A 12 5.88 -35.54 -16.20
C ASP A 12 5.83 -36.27 -14.85
N GLU A 13 4.83 -37.13 -14.66
CA GLU A 13 4.63 -37.92 -13.45
C GLU A 13 5.79 -38.90 -13.20
N GLN A 14 6.30 -39.53 -14.26
CA GLN A 14 7.46 -40.44 -14.15
C GLN A 14 8.73 -39.67 -13.81
N VAL A 15 8.99 -38.54 -14.48
CA VAL A 15 10.18 -37.73 -14.20
C VAL A 15 10.12 -37.14 -12.78
N VAL A 16 8.94 -36.72 -12.32
CA VAL A 16 8.73 -36.25 -10.94
C VAL A 16 9.02 -37.36 -9.93
N SER A 17 8.59 -38.60 -10.21
CA SER A 17 8.87 -39.74 -9.32
C SER A 17 10.38 -40.01 -9.18
N LEU A 18 11.14 -39.91 -10.29
CA LEU A 18 12.60 -40.01 -10.27
C LEU A 18 13.25 -38.84 -9.50
N ALA A 19 12.74 -37.63 -9.70
CA ALA A 19 13.22 -36.45 -8.98
C ALA A 19 12.96 -36.55 -7.46
N GLN A 20 11.82 -37.14 -7.06
CA GLN A 20 11.51 -37.45 -5.65
C GLN A 20 12.43 -38.53 -5.07
N ALA A 21 12.85 -39.50 -5.88
CA ALA A 21 13.83 -40.52 -5.50
C ALA A 21 15.27 -39.99 -5.38
N GLY A 22 15.50 -38.71 -5.69
CA GLY A 22 16.79 -38.04 -5.53
C GLY A 22 17.59 -37.86 -6.83
N ASP A 23 17.01 -38.18 -8.00
CA ASP A 23 17.66 -37.93 -9.28
C ASP A 23 17.69 -36.42 -9.59
N THR A 24 18.87 -35.82 -9.47
CA THR A 24 19.10 -34.40 -9.74
C THR A 24 18.86 -34.05 -11.21
N SER A 25 19.17 -34.95 -12.14
CA SER A 25 18.97 -34.73 -13.58
C SER A 25 17.47 -34.69 -13.93
N ALA A 26 16.66 -35.51 -13.28
CA ALA A 26 15.20 -35.46 -13.41
C ALA A 26 14.62 -34.14 -12.85
N MET A 27 15.12 -33.67 -11.71
CA MET A 27 14.73 -32.37 -11.14
C MET A 27 15.08 -31.20 -12.07
N GLU A 28 16.32 -31.16 -12.56
CA GLU A 28 16.78 -30.13 -13.52
C GLU A 28 15.92 -30.13 -14.79
N HIS A 29 15.54 -31.31 -15.29
CA HIS A 29 14.67 -31.45 -16.45
C HIS A 29 13.29 -30.82 -16.20
N ILE A 30 12.63 -31.14 -15.08
CA ILE A 30 11.31 -30.57 -14.73
C ILE A 30 11.40 -29.05 -14.56
N VAL A 31 12.40 -28.56 -13.83
CA VAL A 31 12.61 -27.12 -13.62
C VAL A 31 12.78 -26.41 -14.96
N SER A 32 13.64 -26.92 -15.84
CA SER A 32 13.87 -26.36 -17.17
C SER A 32 12.59 -26.37 -18.03
N LYS A 33 11.88 -27.50 -18.07
CA LYS A 33 10.62 -27.67 -18.83
C LYS A 33 9.52 -26.70 -18.39
N TYR A 34 9.42 -26.43 -17.09
CA TYR A 34 8.36 -25.59 -16.52
C TYR A 34 8.78 -24.12 -16.31
N THR A 35 10.02 -23.73 -16.59
CA THR A 35 10.50 -22.36 -16.36
C THR A 35 9.68 -21.32 -17.13
N GLU A 36 9.41 -21.53 -18.42
CA GLU A 36 8.57 -20.61 -19.20
C GLU A 36 7.10 -20.58 -18.72
N PHE A 37 6.61 -21.71 -18.22
CA PHE A 37 5.29 -21.77 -17.62
C PHE A 37 5.22 -20.92 -16.34
N VAL A 38 6.23 -21.00 -15.47
CA VAL A 38 6.35 -20.15 -14.28
C VAL A 38 6.43 -18.67 -14.65
N LYS A 39 7.25 -18.30 -15.63
CA LYS A 39 7.35 -16.92 -16.14
C LYS A 39 6.01 -16.39 -16.66
N LYS A 40 5.25 -17.21 -17.37
CA LYS A 40 3.92 -16.81 -17.86
C LYS A 40 2.93 -16.61 -16.71
N ARG A 41 2.98 -17.46 -15.68
CA ARG A 41 2.12 -17.37 -14.50
C ARG A 41 2.49 -16.23 -13.55
N SER A 42 3.73 -15.74 -13.56
CA SER A 42 4.14 -14.59 -12.75
C SER A 42 3.61 -13.25 -13.27
N GLY A 43 3.31 -13.13 -14.57
CA GLY A 43 2.91 -11.87 -15.22
C GLY A 43 1.82 -11.04 -14.51
N PRO A 44 0.74 -11.65 -13.99
CA PRO A 44 -0.32 -10.91 -13.28
C PRO A 44 0.05 -10.42 -11.87
N TYR A 45 1.18 -10.84 -11.31
CA TYR A 45 1.58 -10.52 -9.94
C TYR A 45 2.74 -9.53 -9.93
N PHE A 46 2.81 -8.71 -8.89
CA PHE A 46 3.87 -7.72 -8.69
C PHE A 46 4.35 -7.78 -7.24
N LEU A 47 5.66 -7.88 -7.06
CA LEU A 47 6.31 -7.91 -5.75
C LEU A 47 6.93 -6.53 -5.49
N ALA A 48 6.27 -5.71 -4.67
CA ALA A 48 6.74 -4.36 -4.38
C ALA A 48 8.12 -4.36 -3.72
N GLY A 49 9.03 -3.54 -4.25
CA GLY A 49 10.41 -3.43 -3.76
C GLY A 49 11.35 -4.57 -4.21
N ALA A 50 10.94 -5.38 -5.18
CA ALA A 50 11.71 -6.50 -5.72
C ALA A 50 11.68 -6.51 -7.26
N GLU A 51 12.62 -7.21 -7.86
CA GLU A 51 12.70 -7.37 -9.31
C GLU A 51 11.69 -8.41 -9.80
N ARG A 52 11.38 -8.35 -11.10
CA ARG A 52 10.51 -9.36 -11.72
C ARG A 52 11.10 -10.76 -11.64
N GLU A 53 12.43 -10.87 -11.62
CA GLU A 53 13.14 -12.13 -11.46
C GLU A 53 12.89 -12.76 -10.08
N ASP A 54 12.76 -11.96 -9.01
CA ASP A 54 12.48 -12.46 -7.66
C ASP A 54 11.14 -13.18 -7.58
N LEU A 55 10.11 -12.62 -8.24
CA LEU A 55 8.79 -13.25 -8.31
C LEU A 55 8.83 -14.55 -9.13
N ILE A 56 9.66 -14.62 -10.16
CA ILE A 56 9.87 -15.86 -10.94
C ILE A 56 10.57 -16.90 -10.07
N GLN A 57 11.56 -16.52 -9.26
CA GLN A 57 12.22 -17.42 -8.31
C GLN A 57 11.24 -17.96 -7.27
N GLU A 58 10.36 -17.13 -6.71
CA GLU A 58 9.28 -17.60 -5.83
C GLU A 58 8.36 -18.61 -6.54
N GLY A 59 8.07 -18.39 -7.82
CA GLY A 59 7.39 -19.36 -8.66
C GLY A 59 8.11 -20.70 -8.78
N LEU A 60 9.43 -20.67 -9.03
CA LEU A 60 10.28 -21.85 -9.13
C LEU A 60 10.39 -22.60 -7.80
N ILE A 61 10.40 -21.88 -6.66
CA ILE A 61 10.29 -22.48 -5.33
C ILE A 61 8.94 -23.20 -5.18
N GLY A 62 7.86 -22.61 -5.68
CA GLY A 62 6.54 -23.24 -5.70
C GLY A 62 6.51 -24.53 -6.54
N LEU A 63 7.15 -24.52 -7.70
CA LEU A 63 7.34 -25.71 -8.55
C LEU A 63 8.16 -26.79 -7.83
N TYR A 64 9.28 -26.43 -7.21
CA TYR A 64 10.11 -27.38 -6.46
C TYR A 64 9.34 -28.06 -5.32
N LYS A 65 8.54 -27.28 -4.58
CA LYS A 65 7.63 -27.83 -3.56
C LYS A 65 6.57 -28.74 -4.17
N ALA A 66 6.06 -28.41 -5.36
CA ALA A 66 5.13 -29.27 -6.08
C ALA A 66 5.78 -30.62 -6.45
N VAL A 67 7.00 -30.62 -6.99
CA VAL A 67 7.74 -31.86 -7.30
C VAL A 67 7.88 -32.71 -6.04
N LYS A 68 8.24 -32.13 -4.89
CA LYS A 68 8.40 -32.88 -3.64
C LYS A 68 7.12 -33.42 -3.02
N SER A 69 5.96 -32.81 -3.30
CA SER A 69 4.69 -33.13 -2.63
C SER A 69 3.65 -33.75 -3.55
N PHE A 70 3.96 -33.89 -4.84
CA PHE A 70 3.07 -34.52 -5.80
C PHE A 70 2.86 -36.00 -5.45
N ASP A 71 1.59 -36.39 -5.44
CA ASP A 71 1.16 -37.76 -5.20
C ASP A 71 0.36 -38.20 -6.42
N GLY A 72 0.95 -39.08 -7.22
CA GLY A 72 0.39 -39.60 -8.47
C GLY A 72 -0.90 -40.40 -8.29
N GLY A 73 -1.33 -40.70 -7.06
CA GLY A 73 -2.60 -41.35 -6.75
C GLY A 73 -3.82 -40.42 -6.80
N LYS A 74 -3.64 -39.10 -6.91
CA LYS A 74 -4.73 -38.11 -6.92
C LYS A 74 -5.20 -37.79 -8.35
N ARG A 75 -6.49 -37.49 -8.52
CA ARG A 75 -7.20 -37.31 -9.81
C ARG A 75 -6.69 -36.17 -10.73
N ALA A 76 -5.57 -35.51 -10.42
CA ALA A 76 -5.03 -34.40 -11.21
C ALA A 76 -3.62 -34.72 -11.70
N ASN A 77 -3.35 -34.42 -12.98
CA ASN A 77 -2.00 -34.52 -13.54
C ASN A 77 -1.03 -33.53 -12.86
N PHE A 78 0.27 -33.80 -12.97
CA PHE A 78 1.30 -33.00 -12.30
C PHE A 78 1.22 -31.52 -12.69
N LYS A 79 0.98 -31.22 -13.96
CA LYS A 79 0.90 -29.84 -14.47
C LYS A 79 -0.13 -29.00 -13.73
N THR A 80 -1.35 -29.51 -13.55
CA THR A 80 -2.42 -28.80 -12.85
C THR A 80 -2.08 -28.61 -11.38
N PHE A 81 -1.49 -29.63 -10.74
CA PHE A 81 -1.06 -29.52 -9.35
C PHE A 81 0.07 -28.48 -9.17
N ALA A 82 1.08 -28.53 -10.04
CA ALA A 82 2.20 -27.60 -10.04
C ALA A 82 1.71 -26.16 -10.24
N GLU A 83 0.77 -25.92 -11.15
CA GLU A 83 0.18 -24.59 -11.34
C GLU A 83 -0.38 -24.00 -10.03
N VAL A 84 -1.14 -24.79 -9.28
CA VAL A 84 -1.72 -24.36 -8.00
C VAL A 84 -0.62 -24.01 -6.99
N CYS A 85 0.42 -24.83 -6.89
CA CYS A 85 1.53 -24.60 -5.98
C CYS A 85 2.35 -23.36 -6.35
N ILE A 86 2.66 -23.19 -7.64
CA ILE A 86 3.39 -22.03 -8.18
C ILE A 86 2.63 -20.74 -7.84
N VAL A 87 1.35 -20.67 -8.19
CA VAL A 87 0.52 -19.48 -7.97
C VAL A 87 0.37 -19.18 -6.48
N ARG A 88 0.16 -20.20 -5.63
CA ARG A 88 0.07 -20.02 -4.17
C ARG A 88 1.37 -19.47 -3.58
N GLN A 89 2.53 -19.96 -4.03
CA GLN A 89 3.82 -19.48 -3.54
C GLN A 89 4.03 -18.01 -3.92
N MET A 90 3.76 -17.62 -5.17
CA MET A 90 3.82 -16.23 -5.61
C MET A 90 2.89 -15.32 -4.81
N ILE A 91 1.62 -15.71 -4.63
CA ILE A 91 0.65 -14.94 -3.82
C ILE A 91 1.14 -14.80 -2.37
N THR A 92 1.72 -15.85 -1.80
CA THR A 92 2.25 -15.82 -0.43
C THR A 92 3.43 -14.84 -0.32
N ALA A 93 4.33 -14.83 -1.30
CA ALA A 93 5.44 -13.88 -1.36
C ALA A 93 4.94 -12.44 -1.43
N VAL A 94 4.01 -12.15 -2.35
CA VAL A 94 3.38 -10.81 -2.49
C VAL A 94 2.67 -10.39 -1.21
N LYS A 95 1.90 -11.27 -0.59
CA LYS A 95 1.23 -10.99 0.69
C LYS A 95 2.21 -10.78 1.84
N THR A 96 3.36 -11.45 1.82
CA THR A 96 4.37 -11.34 2.86
C THR A 96 5.14 -10.02 2.74
N SER A 97 5.51 -9.59 1.53
CA SER A 97 6.18 -8.30 1.31
C SER A 97 5.28 -7.10 1.63
N THR A 98 3.99 -7.24 1.38
CA THR A 98 2.97 -6.22 1.72
C THR A 98 2.47 -6.30 3.16
N ARG A 99 2.91 -7.32 3.94
CA ARG A 99 2.48 -7.51 5.33
C ARG A 99 3.13 -6.45 6.20
N LYS A 100 2.30 -5.57 6.78
CA LYS A 100 2.65 -4.42 7.63
C LYS A 100 3.47 -4.71 8.91
N LYS A 101 4.00 -5.93 9.13
CA LYS A 101 4.85 -6.23 10.29
C LYS A 101 6.22 -5.54 10.22
N ASN A 102 6.68 -5.20 9.01
CA ASN A 102 7.92 -4.43 8.77
C ASN A 102 7.67 -2.98 8.31
N ASN A 103 6.43 -2.49 8.43
CA ASN A 103 6.07 -1.13 8.03
C ASN A 103 6.96 -0.05 8.71
N PRO A 104 7.35 -0.16 10.00
CA PRO A 104 8.25 0.81 10.63
C PRO A 104 9.68 0.82 10.06
N LEU A 105 10.18 -0.32 9.58
CA LEU A 105 11.55 -0.44 9.03
C LEU A 105 11.64 -0.03 7.55
N ASN A 106 10.57 -0.24 6.79
CA ASN A 106 10.51 0.12 5.36
C ASN A 106 10.10 1.58 5.11
N HIS A 107 9.58 2.29 6.12
CA HIS A 107 9.29 3.73 6.07
C HIS A 107 10.26 4.49 6.96
N TYR A 108 11.56 4.23 6.83
CA TYR A 108 12.57 5.06 7.48
C TYR A 108 12.51 6.46 6.88
N ILE A 109 11.94 7.40 7.63
CA ILE A 109 12.10 8.82 7.36
C ILE A 109 13.46 9.20 7.93
N SER A 110 14.38 9.62 7.06
CA SER A 110 15.67 10.11 7.52
C SER A 110 15.45 11.34 8.39
N ILE A 111 15.96 11.29 9.62
CA ILE A 111 15.94 12.44 10.56
C ILE A 111 16.64 13.66 9.93
N HIS A 112 17.59 13.41 9.04
CA HIS A 112 18.31 14.43 8.25
C HIS A 112 17.87 14.49 6.78
N GLY A 113 16.75 13.87 6.43
CA GLY A 113 16.22 13.89 5.06
C GLY A 113 15.41 15.15 4.81
N THR A 114 15.77 15.86 3.75
CA THR A 114 14.94 16.94 3.18
C THR A 114 13.83 16.29 2.36
N ASP A 115 12.60 16.33 2.85
CA ASP A 115 11.46 15.98 1.99
C ASP A 115 11.33 17.11 0.97
N ASN A 116 11.56 16.79 -0.31
CA ASN A 116 11.43 17.71 -1.46
C ASN A 116 12.43 18.86 -1.58
N GLY A 117 13.73 18.59 -1.42
CA GLY A 117 14.80 19.41 -2.05
C GLY A 117 14.88 20.88 -1.65
N THR A 118 14.12 21.30 -0.65
CA THR A 118 14.24 22.60 0.01
C THR A 118 14.91 22.33 1.35
N VAL A 119 15.97 23.08 1.63
CA VAL A 119 16.81 22.90 2.83
C VAL A 119 16.06 23.30 4.11
N GLU A 120 14.85 23.87 3.98
CA GLU A 120 14.12 24.57 5.04
C GLU A 120 13.09 23.72 5.80
N ASP A 121 12.74 22.52 5.37
CA ASP A 121 11.69 21.71 6.05
C ASP A 121 12.23 20.31 6.43
N ASN A 122 13.30 20.31 7.25
CA ASN A 122 13.86 19.08 7.82
C ASN A 122 12.97 18.54 8.95
N VAL A 123 12.77 17.22 8.96
CA VAL A 123 11.99 16.52 10.00
C VAL A 123 12.58 16.75 11.41
N TYR A 124 13.89 17.00 11.50
CA TYR A 124 14.58 17.37 12.73
C TYR A 124 14.12 18.72 13.31
N ASP A 125 13.88 19.74 12.48
CA ASP A 125 13.45 21.07 12.95
C ASP A 125 12.07 20.99 13.60
N ARG A 126 11.12 20.24 13.00
CA ARG A 126 9.80 20.00 13.62
C ARG A 126 9.89 19.25 14.95
N PHE A 127 10.88 18.36 15.10
CA PHE A 127 11.04 17.58 16.33
C PHE A 127 11.64 18.43 17.46
N ILE A 128 12.58 19.33 17.14
CA ILE A 128 13.20 20.27 18.09
C ILE A 128 12.17 21.32 18.57
N ASP A 129 11.30 21.83 17.70
CA ASP A 129 10.25 22.78 18.08
C ASP A 129 9.30 22.20 19.15
N SER A 130 9.05 20.88 19.12
CA SER A 130 8.22 20.22 20.13
C SER A 130 8.82 20.19 21.55
N GLN A 131 10.14 20.39 21.68
CA GLN A 131 10.84 20.45 22.97
C GLN A 131 11.01 21.90 23.48
N ASN A 132 10.72 22.90 22.64
CA ASN A 132 10.86 24.33 22.94
C ASN A 132 9.50 25.04 23.13
N ILE A 133 8.45 24.29 23.46
CA ILE A 133 7.12 24.85 23.67
C ILE A 133 7.06 25.54 25.04
N ASN A 134 7.32 26.85 25.08
CA ASN A 134 7.12 27.68 26.27
C ASN A 134 5.62 27.77 26.60
N PRO A 135 5.19 27.47 27.85
CA PRO A 135 3.80 27.63 28.29
C PRO A 135 3.18 29.01 27.99
N GLU A 136 3.99 30.07 28.01
CA GLU A 136 3.58 31.42 27.63
C GLU A 136 3.15 31.49 26.15
N SER A 137 3.95 30.92 25.25
CA SER A 137 3.65 30.86 23.82
C SER A 137 2.36 30.08 23.54
N ILE A 138 2.15 28.94 24.23
CA ILE A 138 0.89 28.18 24.13
C ILE A 138 -0.29 29.04 24.57
N MET A 139 -0.12 29.80 25.65
CA MET A 139 -1.20 30.64 26.19
C MET A 139 -1.55 31.77 25.21
N ILE A 140 -0.55 32.43 24.64
CA ILE A 140 -0.72 33.48 23.62
C ILE A 140 -1.39 32.91 22.36
N GLU A 141 -0.95 31.76 21.86
CA GLU A 141 -1.57 31.10 20.70
C GLU A 141 -3.03 30.73 20.96
N LYS A 142 -3.32 30.21 22.16
CA LYS A 142 -4.69 29.87 22.57
C LYS A 142 -5.59 31.11 22.66
N GLU A 143 -5.06 32.23 23.14
CA GLU A 143 -5.78 33.50 23.18
C GLU A 143 -6.01 34.06 21.76
N ASN A 144 -4.98 34.04 20.90
CA ASN A 144 -5.09 34.44 19.50
C ASN A 144 -6.11 33.59 18.74
N ALA A 145 -6.10 32.26 18.94
CA ALA A 145 -7.06 31.35 18.32
C ALA A 145 -8.50 31.65 18.77
N ARG A 146 -8.72 31.91 20.06
CA ARG A 146 -10.03 32.31 20.59
C ARG A 146 -10.49 33.66 20.06
N GLY A 147 -9.58 34.63 19.97
CA GLY A 147 -9.86 35.94 19.40
C GLY A 147 -10.27 35.84 17.92
N MET A 148 -9.52 35.05 17.16
CA MET A 148 -9.80 34.77 15.76
C MET A 148 -11.16 34.06 15.57
N GLU A 149 -11.44 33.03 16.37
CA GLU A 149 -12.72 32.32 16.34
C GLU A 149 -13.89 33.27 16.63
N PHE A 150 -13.72 34.16 17.61
CA PHE A 150 -14.73 35.16 17.96
C PHE A 150 -14.98 36.15 16.82
N GLU A 151 -13.94 36.72 16.21
CA GLU A 151 -14.10 37.67 15.10
C GLU A 151 -14.66 36.99 13.84
N ILE A 152 -14.21 35.77 13.50
CA ILE A 152 -14.80 34.99 12.41
C ILE A 152 -16.29 34.73 12.68
N SER A 153 -16.66 34.39 13.92
CA SER A 153 -18.06 34.12 14.26
C SER A 153 -18.99 35.32 14.05
N LYS A 154 -18.47 36.55 14.22
CA LYS A 154 -19.21 37.79 13.95
C LYS A 154 -19.35 38.12 12.47
N LEU A 155 -18.34 37.76 11.66
CA LEU A 155 -18.33 38.02 10.21
C LEU A 155 -19.28 37.09 9.45
N LEU A 156 -19.48 35.88 9.98
CA LEU A 156 -20.33 34.86 9.39
C LEU A 156 -21.78 35.00 9.87
N SER A 157 -22.72 34.67 8.99
CA SER A 157 -24.13 34.53 9.39
C SER A 157 -24.33 33.29 10.26
N ASP A 158 -25.43 33.23 11.02
CA ASP A 158 -25.78 32.06 11.85
C ASP A 158 -25.78 30.74 11.05
N PHE A 159 -26.19 30.79 9.78
CA PHE A 159 -26.16 29.63 8.90
C PHE A 159 -24.73 29.25 8.51
N GLU A 160 -23.91 30.23 8.18
CA GLU A 160 -22.50 30.03 7.83
C GLU A 160 -21.68 29.51 9.02
N ASN A 161 -21.94 30.02 10.23
CA ASN A 161 -21.32 29.53 11.46
C ASN A 161 -21.65 28.04 11.71
N LYS A 162 -22.92 27.65 11.55
CA LYS A 162 -23.33 26.24 11.66
C LYS A 162 -22.66 25.37 10.61
N VAL A 163 -22.62 25.82 9.35
CA VAL A 163 -21.96 25.10 8.25
C VAL A 163 -20.46 24.95 8.52
N LEU A 164 -19.78 26.03 8.96
CA LEU A 164 -18.36 26.02 9.28
C LEU A 164 -18.05 25.04 10.43
N GLY A 165 -18.84 25.05 11.50
CA GLY A 165 -18.65 24.14 12.64
C GLY A 165 -18.72 22.66 12.24
N PHE A 166 -19.70 22.27 11.42
CA PHE A 166 -19.77 20.90 10.91
C PHE A 166 -18.63 20.56 9.96
N TYR A 167 -18.24 21.51 9.10
CA TYR A 167 -17.14 21.32 8.16
C TYR A 167 -15.79 21.11 8.89
N LEU A 168 -15.50 21.91 9.91
CA LEU A 168 -14.31 21.76 10.76
C LEU A 168 -14.32 20.46 11.57
N SER A 169 -15.50 19.92 11.86
CA SER A 169 -15.66 18.60 12.50
C SER A 169 -15.47 17.42 11.52
N GLY A 170 -15.16 17.69 10.25
CA GLY A 170 -14.88 16.67 9.24
C GLY A 170 -16.12 16.08 8.55
N VAL A 171 -17.30 16.70 8.72
CA VAL A 171 -18.55 16.26 8.10
C VAL A 171 -18.59 16.70 6.64
N SER A 172 -19.00 15.82 5.71
CA SER A 172 -19.06 16.17 4.29
C SER A 172 -20.22 17.14 4.00
N TYR A 173 -20.07 18.00 2.99
CA TYR A 173 -21.11 19.00 2.67
C TYR A 173 -22.50 18.39 2.37
N LYS A 174 -22.55 17.15 1.86
CA LYS A 174 -23.81 16.43 1.63
C LYS A 174 -24.47 16.01 2.95
N GLU A 175 -23.68 15.58 3.92
CA GLU A 175 -24.15 15.24 5.26
C GLU A 175 -24.56 16.51 6.03
N ILE A 176 -23.79 17.59 5.91
CA ILE A 176 -24.15 18.92 6.48
C ILE A 176 -25.52 19.37 5.94
N ALA A 177 -25.76 19.20 4.64
CA ALA A 177 -27.03 19.55 4.01
C ALA A 177 -28.18 18.73 4.60
N ALA A 178 -27.97 17.43 4.84
CA ALA A 178 -28.93 16.57 5.52
C ALA A 178 -29.17 17.00 6.98
N TYR A 179 -28.11 17.28 7.75
CA TYR A 179 -28.21 17.72 9.15
C TYR A 179 -28.93 19.06 9.32
N LEU A 180 -28.73 19.98 8.38
CA LEU A 180 -29.34 21.32 8.41
C LEU A 180 -30.69 21.37 7.67
N ASN A 181 -31.17 20.25 7.12
CA ASN A 181 -32.37 20.17 6.28
C ASN A 181 -32.36 21.21 5.15
N LYS A 182 -31.25 21.29 4.42
CA LYS A 182 -31.01 22.20 3.29
C LYS A 182 -30.54 21.42 2.07
N GLU A 183 -30.61 22.06 0.91
CA GLU A 183 -30.04 21.49 -0.30
C GLU A 183 -28.50 21.53 -0.27
N PRO A 184 -27.81 20.52 -0.84
CA PRO A 184 -26.34 20.51 -0.92
C PRO A 184 -25.75 21.77 -1.56
N LYS A 185 -26.45 22.34 -2.55
CA LYS A 185 -26.06 23.59 -3.22
C LYS A 185 -26.06 24.79 -2.28
N ALA A 186 -26.96 24.83 -1.28
CA ALA A 186 -27.00 25.91 -0.31
C ALA A 186 -25.80 25.86 0.66
N VAL A 187 -25.36 24.65 1.03
CA VAL A 187 -24.17 24.42 1.86
C VAL A 187 -22.89 24.76 1.09
N ASP A 188 -22.79 24.34 -0.17
CA ASP A 188 -21.65 24.66 -1.05
C ASP A 188 -21.49 26.18 -1.25
N ASN A 189 -22.61 26.88 -1.50
CA ASN A 189 -22.62 28.33 -1.59
C ASN A 189 -22.21 28.99 -0.25
N ALA A 190 -22.60 28.42 0.89
CA ALA A 190 -22.18 28.91 2.19
C ALA A 190 -20.68 28.73 2.41
N LEU A 191 -20.11 27.56 2.09
CA LEU A 191 -18.66 27.31 2.17
C LEU A 191 -17.87 28.27 1.28
N THR A 192 -18.37 28.55 0.07
CA THR A 192 -17.76 29.54 -0.83
C THR A 192 -17.76 30.95 -0.24
N ARG A 193 -18.87 31.37 0.39
CA ARG A 193 -18.94 32.69 1.05
C ARG A 193 -18.08 32.76 2.30
N ILE A 194 -18.06 31.70 3.11
CA ILE A 194 -17.20 31.58 4.29
C ILE A 194 -15.74 31.77 3.88
N LYS A 195 -15.27 31.03 2.87
CA LYS A 195 -13.90 31.13 2.36
C LYS A 195 -13.55 32.57 1.96
N LYS A 196 -14.39 33.21 1.16
CA LYS A 196 -14.18 34.61 0.74
C LYS A 196 -14.14 35.61 1.90
N LYS A 197 -15.00 35.44 2.91
CA LYS A 197 -15.04 36.33 4.09
C LYS A 197 -13.79 36.17 4.95
N ILE A 198 -13.33 34.93 5.15
CA ILE A 198 -12.11 34.63 5.90
C ILE A 198 -10.87 35.13 5.15
N GLU A 199 -10.80 34.96 3.82
CA GLU A 199 -9.70 35.48 3.00
C GLU A 199 -9.56 37.00 3.14
N LYS A 200 -10.67 37.75 3.13
CA LYS A 200 -10.65 39.21 3.35
C LYS A 200 -10.17 39.59 4.75
N TYR A 201 -10.69 38.91 5.76
CA TYR A 201 -10.27 39.12 7.15
C TYR A 201 -8.76 38.90 7.34
N ILE A 202 -8.21 37.84 6.73
CA ILE A 202 -6.76 37.56 6.77
C ILE A 202 -5.96 38.61 6.00
N ALA A 203 -6.50 39.12 4.89
CA ALA A 203 -5.87 40.18 4.10
C ALA A 203 -5.91 41.57 4.78
N GLY A 204 -6.65 41.72 5.89
CA GLY A 204 -6.80 42.97 6.63
C GLY A 204 -7.74 43.99 5.95
N GLU A 205 -8.62 43.53 5.06
CA GLU A 205 -9.68 44.33 4.39
C GLU A 205 -11.02 44.22 5.11
#